data_AF-A0A524NMZ3-F1
#
_entry.id   AF-A0A524NMZ3-F1
#
_cell.length_a   1.000
_cell.length_b   1.000
_cell.length_c   1.000
_cell.angle_alpha   90.00
_cell.angle_beta   90.00
_cell.angle_gamma   90.00
#
_symmetry.space_group_name_H-M   'P 1'
#
loop_
_entity.id
_entity.type
_entity.pdbx_description
1 polymer ?
#
loop_
_entity_poly.entity_id
_entity_poly.type
_entity_poly.pdbx_seq_one_letter_code
_entity_poly.pdbx_strand_id
1 'polypeptide(L)'
;MSDSIQRKFLQRVPLARARELILSLARRTEPETVNVESSLHRVTAEPVHARFASPHYRASAMDGIAVRSADTTTASSETPLSLPDVGTVTPDAGIAACTAVDTGNPLPDWVDAVIRIEDTVHSDGVYRIAAPVSAGRDVRRIGEDAEAGALLVGVGHRVRPYDIGAMLATGIDRVSVRTPPRVAVLATGSEIVEPGGTPGPGQVIEFNSRMLAGCVAEWGGLAFYAGRVADERTALEKAIRSAVSTHDVV
;
A
#
# COMPACT_ATOMS: atom_id res chain seq x y z
N MET A 1 -29.45 -50.11 -32.02
CA MET A 1 -30.36 -49.84 -30.88
C MET A 1 -30.02 -48.45 -30.38
N SER A 2 -31.00 -47.55 -30.46
CA SER A 2 -30.86 -46.11 -30.25
C SER A 2 -30.52 -45.81 -28.79
N ASP A 3 -29.34 -45.23 -28.57
CA ASP A 3 -28.95 -44.71 -27.27
C ASP A 3 -29.67 -43.38 -27.06
N SER A 4 -30.59 -43.38 -26.10
CA SER A 4 -31.46 -42.27 -25.77
C SER A 4 -30.62 -41.11 -25.23
N ILE A 5 -30.60 -39.98 -25.94
CA ILE A 5 -30.11 -38.70 -25.43
C ILE A 5 -31.09 -38.28 -24.31
N GLN A 6 -30.86 -38.76 -23.09
CA GLN A 6 -31.50 -38.19 -21.91
C GLN A 6 -31.04 -36.74 -21.80
N ARG A 7 -31.92 -35.81 -22.19
CA ARG A 7 -31.80 -34.40 -21.84
C ARG A 7 -31.78 -34.30 -20.31
N LYS A 8 -30.58 -34.28 -19.72
CA LYS A 8 -30.39 -33.87 -18.34
C LYS A 8 -30.84 -32.42 -18.25
N PHE A 9 -32.05 -32.19 -17.77
CA PHE A 9 -32.49 -30.84 -17.41
C PHE A 9 -31.60 -30.38 -16.26
N LEU A 10 -30.64 -29.51 -16.57
CA LEU A 10 -29.84 -28.83 -15.56
C LEU A 10 -30.81 -28.03 -14.68
N GLN A 11 -30.76 -28.26 -13.36
CA GLN A 11 -31.50 -27.43 -12.41
C GLN A 11 -30.94 -26.00 -12.47
N ARG A 12 -31.81 -25.06 -12.84
CA ARG A 12 -31.47 -23.64 -12.83
C ARG A 12 -31.61 -23.11 -11.42
N VAL A 13 -30.62 -22.32 -10.99
CA VAL A 13 -30.67 -21.59 -9.72
C VAL A 13 -30.66 -20.08 -10.00
N PRO A 14 -31.30 -19.25 -9.15
CA PRO A 14 -31.19 -17.80 -9.27
C PRO A 14 -29.74 -17.32 -9.15
N LEU A 15 -29.39 -16.21 -9.83
CA LEU A 15 -28.04 -15.65 -9.84
C LEU A 15 -27.47 -15.41 -8.44
N ALA A 16 -28.27 -14.86 -7.53
CA ALA A 16 -27.86 -14.62 -6.14
C ALA A 16 -27.40 -15.92 -5.46
N ARG A 17 -28.18 -16.99 -5.63
CA ARG A 17 -27.85 -18.31 -5.09
C ARG A 17 -26.61 -18.91 -5.73
N ALA A 18 -26.44 -18.77 -7.05
CA ALA A 18 -25.24 -19.22 -7.74
C ALA A 18 -23.97 -18.52 -7.21
N ARG A 19 -24.05 -17.20 -6.97
CA ARG A 19 -22.96 -16.42 -6.39
C ARG A 19 -22.59 -16.88 -4.99
N GLU A 20 -23.57 -17.08 -4.12
CA GLU A 20 -23.34 -17.63 -2.77
C GLU A 20 -22.62 -18.97 -2.81
N LEU A 21 -23.07 -19.89 -3.68
CA LEU A 21 -22.46 -21.21 -3.81
C LEU A 21 -21.01 -21.10 -4.27
N ILE A 22 -20.71 -20.29 -5.29
CA ILE A 22 -19.34 -20.10 -5.78
C ILE A 22 -18.45 -19.48 -4.69
N LEU A 23 -18.93 -18.44 -4.02
CA LEU A 23 -18.17 -17.78 -2.94
C LEU A 23 -17.95 -18.69 -1.74
N SER A 24 -18.87 -19.62 -1.46
CA SER A 24 -18.70 -20.61 -0.38
C SER A 24 -17.60 -21.64 -0.67
N LEU A 25 -17.22 -21.82 -1.93
CA LEU A 25 -16.12 -22.69 -2.35
C LEU A 25 -14.77 -21.97 -2.37
N ALA A 26 -14.79 -20.63 -2.41
CA ALA A 26 -13.58 -19.83 -2.54
C ALA A 26 -12.67 -19.99 -1.31
N ARG A 27 -11.38 -20.22 -1.57
CA ARG A 27 -10.34 -20.32 -0.56
C ARG A 27 -9.35 -19.19 -0.74
N ARG A 28 -8.79 -18.71 0.38
CA ARG A 28 -7.65 -17.80 0.32
C ARG A 28 -6.43 -18.60 -0.11
N THR A 29 -5.65 -18.04 -1.03
CA THR A 29 -4.37 -18.62 -1.42
C THR A 29 -3.36 -18.54 -0.28
N GLU A 30 -2.30 -19.34 -0.38
CA GLU A 30 -1.23 -19.35 0.61
C GLU A 30 -0.55 -17.99 0.71
N PRO A 31 -0.07 -17.60 1.90
CA PRO A 31 0.70 -16.38 2.08
C PRO A 31 2.11 -16.55 1.51
N GLU A 32 2.68 -15.45 1.05
CA GLU A 32 4.10 -15.30 0.75
C GLU A 32 4.60 -13.95 1.27
N THR A 33 5.89 -13.84 1.58
CA THR A 33 6.48 -12.58 2.03
C THR A 33 7.26 -11.94 0.87
N VAL A 34 6.85 -10.74 0.49
CA VAL A 34 7.49 -9.94 -0.56
C VAL A 34 8.08 -8.65 0.00
N ASN A 35 8.98 -8.00 -0.74
CA ASN A 35 9.39 -6.64 -0.42
C ASN A 35 8.18 -5.69 -0.61
N VAL A 36 8.09 -4.65 0.22
CA VAL A 36 6.96 -3.71 0.21
C VAL A 36 6.77 -3.04 -1.16
N GLU A 37 7.85 -2.74 -1.88
CA GLU A 37 7.81 -2.17 -3.22
C GLU A 37 7.20 -3.12 -4.26
N SER A 38 7.31 -4.44 -4.04
CA SER A 38 6.73 -5.49 -4.88
C SER A 38 5.29 -5.86 -4.47
N SER A 39 4.73 -5.18 -3.46
CA SER A 39 3.41 -5.50 -2.91
C SER A 39 2.27 -4.73 -3.59
N LEU A 40 2.55 -3.80 -4.50
CA LEU A 40 1.52 -3.01 -5.19
C LEU A 40 0.45 -3.93 -5.81
N HIS A 41 -0.82 -3.61 -5.54
CA HIS A 41 -2.01 -4.37 -5.98
C HIS A 41 -2.13 -5.81 -5.44
N ARG A 42 -1.17 -6.29 -4.65
CA ARG A 42 -1.28 -7.56 -3.92
C ARG A 42 -2.26 -7.40 -2.75
N VAL A 43 -2.73 -8.53 -2.23
CA VAL A 43 -3.67 -8.57 -1.10
C VAL A 43 -2.92 -9.00 0.15
N THR A 44 -3.00 -8.23 1.24
CA THR A 44 -2.33 -8.57 2.50
C THR A 44 -2.87 -9.88 3.09
N ALA A 45 -1.96 -10.76 3.51
CA ALA A 45 -2.33 -12.01 4.15
C ALA A 45 -2.54 -11.87 5.67
N GLU A 46 -1.92 -10.84 6.26
CA GLU A 46 -1.89 -10.51 7.68
C GLU A 46 -1.98 -8.98 7.86
N PRO A 47 -2.39 -8.48 9.04
CA PRO A 47 -2.34 -7.05 9.33
C PRO A 47 -0.90 -6.56 9.45
N VAL A 48 -0.63 -5.35 8.94
CA VAL A 48 0.68 -4.69 9.01
C VAL A 48 0.62 -3.58 10.04
N HIS A 49 1.55 -3.60 10.99
CA HIS A 49 1.68 -2.59 12.03
C HIS A 49 2.98 -1.82 11.88
N ALA A 50 2.97 -0.54 12.23
CA ALA A 50 4.16 0.31 12.25
C ALA A 50 5.23 -0.27 13.18
N ARG A 51 6.48 -0.41 12.71
CA ARG A 51 7.60 -0.83 13.55
C ARG A 51 8.16 0.36 14.35
N PHE A 52 8.24 1.51 13.71
CA PHE A 52 8.70 2.76 14.29
C PHE A 52 7.62 3.84 14.15
N ALA A 53 7.68 4.81 15.04
CA ALA A 53 6.89 6.02 14.90
C ALA A 53 7.37 6.85 13.70
N SER A 54 6.47 7.54 13.02
CA SER A 54 6.79 8.53 11.99
C SER A 54 6.19 9.89 12.41
N PRO A 55 7.01 10.95 12.54
CA PRO A 55 8.48 10.90 12.66
C PRO A 55 8.89 10.15 13.95
N HIS A 56 10.12 9.65 13.99
CA HIS A 56 10.67 8.92 15.15
C HIS A 56 11.39 9.83 16.16
N TYR A 57 11.44 11.14 15.88
CA TYR A 57 12.03 12.19 16.71
C TYR A 57 11.19 13.47 16.61
N ARG A 58 11.41 14.42 17.51
CA ARG A 58 10.80 15.76 17.43
C ARG A 58 11.48 16.55 16.32
N ALA A 59 10.74 16.95 15.31
CA ALA A 59 11.31 17.61 14.13
C ALA A 59 10.78 19.03 13.97
N SER A 60 11.56 19.90 13.33
CA SER A 60 11.04 21.20 12.90
C SER A 60 10.01 21.02 11.79
N ALA A 61 8.86 21.70 11.89
CA ALA A 61 7.85 21.72 10.83
C ALA A 61 8.13 22.78 9.75
N MET A 62 9.02 23.74 10.04
CA MET A 62 9.34 24.90 9.19
C MET A 62 10.84 25.22 9.23
N ASP A 63 11.32 26.00 8.28
CA ASP A 63 12.67 26.57 8.36
C ASP A 63 12.64 27.77 9.34
N GLY A 64 13.67 27.91 10.18
CA GLY A 64 13.69 28.96 11.20
C GLY A 64 14.69 28.76 12.32
N ILE A 65 14.29 29.18 13.53
CA ILE A 65 15.08 29.01 14.75
C ILE A 65 14.29 28.24 15.80
N ALA A 66 14.91 27.23 16.39
CA ALA A 66 14.36 26.50 17.52
C ALA A 66 14.75 27.18 18.83
N VAL A 67 13.77 27.35 19.72
CA VAL A 67 13.90 28.11 20.96
C VAL A 67 13.20 27.40 22.12
N ARG A 68 13.53 27.81 23.34
CA ARG A 68 12.68 27.57 24.50
C ARG A 68 11.63 28.68 24.55
N SER A 69 10.36 28.33 24.38
CA SER A 69 9.23 29.25 24.33
C SER A 69 9.17 30.22 25.52
N ALA A 70 9.50 29.71 26.72
CA ALA A 70 9.56 30.50 27.95
C ALA A 70 10.59 31.65 27.90
N ASP A 71 11.65 31.52 27.11
CA ASP A 71 12.68 32.56 27.00
C ASP A 71 12.24 33.70 26.06
N THR A 72 11.14 33.52 25.31
CA THR A 72 10.65 34.47 24.32
C THR A 72 9.61 35.46 24.85
N THR A 73 9.16 35.32 26.10
CA THR A 73 7.99 36.03 26.63
C THR A 73 8.11 37.55 26.66
N THR A 74 9.33 38.08 26.66
CA THR A 74 9.60 39.53 26.66
C THR A 74 9.71 40.14 25.27
N ALA A 75 9.65 39.33 24.21
CA ALA A 75 9.72 39.81 22.84
C ALA A 75 8.47 40.62 22.48
N SER A 76 8.66 41.79 21.89
CA SER A 76 7.58 42.60 21.32
C SER A 76 8.05 43.38 20.09
N SER A 77 7.13 43.97 19.34
CA SER A 77 7.47 44.82 18.20
C SER A 77 8.23 46.08 18.60
N GLU A 78 7.96 46.61 19.81
CA GLU A 78 8.64 47.78 20.35
C GLU A 78 10.00 47.42 20.96
N THR A 79 10.11 46.22 21.52
CA THR A 79 11.33 45.67 22.14
C THR A 79 11.64 44.27 21.61
N PRO A 80 12.20 44.14 20.38
CA PRO A 80 12.57 42.86 19.83
C PRO A 80 13.60 42.16 20.70
N LEU A 81 13.41 40.85 20.94
CA LEU A 81 14.33 40.04 21.70
C LEU A 81 15.45 39.53 20.80
N SER A 82 16.69 39.72 21.23
CA SER A 82 17.88 39.16 20.58
C SER A 82 18.20 37.77 21.14
N LEU A 83 18.36 36.80 20.25
CA LEU A 83 18.67 35.42 20.55
C LEU A 83 19.97 35.04 19.82
N PRO A 84 21.10 34.84 20.52
CA PRO A 84 22.30 34.32 19.88
C PRO A 84 22.05 32.90 19.35
N ASP A 85 22.59 32.61 18.17
CA ASP A 85 22.62 31.24 17.66
C ASP A 85 23.76 30.46 18.33
N VAL A 86 23.39 29.43 19.10
CA VAL A 86 24.34 28.57 19.81
C VAL A 86 24.68 27.29 19.04
N GLY A 87 24.12 27.11 17.83
CA GLY A 87 24.23 25.89 17.04
C GLY A 87 23.84 24.67 17.87
N THR A 88 24.74 23.69 17.96
CA THR A 88 24.48 22.43 18.68
C THR A 88 24.71 22.50 20.19
N VAL A 89 25.16 23.65 20.73
CA VAL A 89 25.45 23.81 22.15
C VAL A 89 24.15 24.02 22.93
N THR A 90 24.00 23.31 24.05
CA THR A 90 22.88 23.56 24.97
C THR A 90 23.21 24.79 25.83
N PRO A 91 22.40 25.84 25.82
CA PRO A 91 22.62 27.04 26.63
C PRO A 91 22.38 26.75 28.11
N ASP A 92 23.07 27.49 28.99
CA ASP A 92 22.84 27.46 30.43
C ASP A 92 21.39 27.87 30.76
N ALA A 93 20.88 27.39 31.89
CA ALA A 93 19.53 27.70 32.33
C ALA A 93 19.33 29.22 32.50
N GLY A 94 18.27 29.76 31.90
CA GLY A 94 17.93 31.19 31.96
C GLY A 94 18.63 32.06 30.91
N ILE A 95 19.50 31.49 30.07
CA ILE A 95 20.10 32.19 28.93
C ILE A 95 19.22 31.97 27.70
N ALA A 96 18.55 33.04 27.25
CA ALA A 96 17.78 33.04 26.02
C ALA A 96 18.71 32.88 24.81
N ALA A 97 18.50 31.82 24.04
CA ALA A 97 19.27 31.48 22.85
C ALA A 97 18.41 30.73 21.85
N CYS A 98 18.96 30.52 20.65
CA CYS A 98 18.30 29.74 19.60
C CYS A 98 19.30 28.83 18.88
N THR A 99 18.79 27.87 18.11
CA THR A 99 19.56 27.17 17.09
C THR A 99 18.83 27.29 15.76
N ALA A 100 19.56 27.59 14.68
CA ALA A 100 18.99 27.51 13.34
C ALA A 100 18.57 26.06 13.03
N VAL A 101 17.42 25.89 12.38
CA VAL A 101 16.88 24.59 11.96
C VAL A 101 16.19 24.71 10.61
N ASP A 102 16.38 23.71 9.76
CA ASP A 102 15.57 23.52 8.56
C ASP A 102 14.41 22.55 8.83
N THR A 103 13.43 22.56 7.94
CA THR A 103 12.29 21.64 7.96
C THR A 103 12.77 20.18 8.04
N GLY A 104 12.24 19.44 9.00
CA GLY A 104 12.61 18.04 9.25
C GLY A 104 13.88 17.83 10.08
N ASN A 105 14.64 18.88 10.41
CA ASN A 105 15.79 18.76 11.32
C ASN A 105 15.33 18.30 12.70
N PRO A 106 16.14 17.48 13.41
CA PRO A 106 15.86 17.11 14.79
C PRO A 106 15.98 18.33 15.71
N LEU A 107 15.04 18.45 16.64
CA LEU A 107 15.07 19.49 17.66
C LEU A 107 15.91 19.05 18.86
N PRO A 108 16.80 19.90 19.39
CA PRO A 108 17.46 19.64 20.67
C PRO A 108 16.48 19.45 21.84
N ASP A 109 16.91 18.77 22.90
CA ASP A 109 16.05 18.50 24.05
C ASP A 109 15.63 19.77 24.81
N TRP A 110 16.45 20.83 24.75
CA TRP A 110 16.23 22.07 25.50
C TRP A 110 15.24 23.04 24.84
N VAL A 111 14.84 22.78 23.58
CA VAL A 111 13.87 23.59 22.82
C VAL A 111 12.49 22.94 22.80
N ASP A 112 11.46 23.78 22.72
CA ASP A 112 10.05 23.34 22.68
C ASP A 112 9.22 24.00 21.57
N ALA A 113 9.78 24.98 20.84
CA ALA A 113 9.08 25.69 19.78
C ALA A 113 10.04 26.09 18.63
N VAL A 114 9.48 26.32 17.45
CA VAL A 114 10.18 26.88 16.29
C VAL A 114 9.53 28.21 15.89
N ILE A 115 10.37 29.22 15.67
CA ILE A 115 9.98 30.51 15.09
C ILE A 115 10.44 30.49 13.65
N ARG A 116 9.54 30.78 12.71
CA ARG A 116 9.80 30.71 11.28
C ARG A 116 10.82 31.73 10.86
N ILE A 117 11.65 31.41 9.87
CA ILE A 117 12.72 32.30 9.43
C ILE A 117 12.19 33.67 8.99
N GLU A 118 10.98 33.72 8.39
CA GLU A 118 10.31 34.94 7.96
C GLU A 118 9.89 35.86 9.11
N ASP A 119 9.73 35.30 10.31
CA ASP A 119 9.38 36.03 11.54
C ASP A 119 10.64 36.49 12.31
N THR A 120 11.83 36.37 11.71
CA THR A 120 13.11 36.74 12.32
C THR A 120 13.89 37.74 11.47
N VAL A 121 14.76 38.51 12.13
CA VAL A 121 15.82 39.29 11.47
C VAL A 121 17.16 38.78 11.96
N HIS A 122 18.02 38.35 11.05
CA HIS A 122 19.34 37.79 11.37
C HIS A 122 20.47 38.76 10.99
N SER A 123 21.34 39.08 11.95
CA SER A 123 22.58 39.84 11.72
C SER A 123 23.65 39.37 12.70
N ASP A 124 24.90 39.22 12.23
CA ASP A 124 26.07 38.96 13.07
C ASP A 124 25.93 37.77 14.04
N GLY A 125 25.27 36.68 13.63
CA GLY A 125 25.05 35.47 14.44
C GLY A 125 23.97 35.60 15.51
N VAL A 126 23.15 36.66 15.43
CA VAL A 126 22.05 36.93 16.37
C VAL A 126 20.75 37.08 15.60
N TYR A 127 19.75 36.30 16.02
CA TYR A 127 18.38 36.42 15.54
C TYR A 127 17.59 37.38 16.41
N ARG A 128 16.76 38.22 15.80
CA ARG A 128 15.81 39.07 16.52
C ARG A 128 14.39 38.66 16.22
N ILE A 129 13.60 38.53 17.28
CA ILE A 129 12.17 38.18 17.20
C ILE A 129 11.33 39.32 17.77
N ALA A 130 10.19 39.60 17.12
CA ALA A 130 9.29 40.70 17.48
C ALA A 130 8.02 40.24 18.22
N ALA A 131 7.89 38.95 18.50
CA ALA A 131 6.76 38.37 19.21
C ALA A 131 7.19 37.10 19.96
N PRO A 132 6.53 36.76 21.08
CA PRO A 132 6.76 35.49 21.77
C PRO A 132 6.19 34.33 20.96
N VAL A 133 6.70 33.12 21.21
CA VAL A 133 6.19 31.88 20.62
C VAL A 133 5.60 30.96 21.69
N SER A 134 4.53 30.23 21.34
CA SER A 134 3.93 29.23 22.23
C SER A 134 4.66 27.89 22.16
N ALA A 135 4.72 27.17 23.28
CA ALA A 135 5.25 25.80 23.31
C ALA A 135 4.56 24.89 22.28
N GLY A 136 5.34 24.07 21.58
CA GLY A 136 4.88 23.14 20.54
C GLY A 136 4.58 23.78 19.19
N ARG A 137 4.75 25.11 19.03
CA ARG A 137 4.52 25.78 17.75
C ARG A 137 5.54 25.32 16.70
N ASP A 138 5.02 24.93 15.53
CA ASP A 138 5.81 24.49 14.38
C ASP A 138 6.80 23.35 14.74
N VAL A 139 6.44 22.51 15.72
CA VAL A 139 7.15 21.29 16.14
C VAL A 139 6.32 20.07 15.75
N ARG A 140 6.92 19.18 14.95
CA ARG A 140 6.34 17.87 14.67
C ARG A 140 6.61 16.93 15.84
N ARG A 141 5.56 16.30 16.36
CA ARG A 141 5.68 15.36 17.48
C ARG A 141 6.11 13.98 17.00
N ILE A 142 6.74 13.20 17.88
CA ILE A 142 7.01 11.80 17.62
C ILE A 142 5.67 11.09 17.37
N GLY A 143 5.59 10.35 16.27
CA GLY A 143 4.40 9.58 15.90
C GLY A 143 3.22 10.40 15.37
N GLU A 144 3.44 11.67 15.02
CA GLU A 144 2.40 12.53 14.46
C GLU A 144 1.73 11.95 13.20
N ASP A 145 2.48 11.27 12.33
CA ASP A 145 1.93 10.57 11.17
C ASP A 145 1.41 9.17 11.56
N ALA A 146 2.21 8.44 12.33
CA ALA A 146 1.89 7.11 12.82
C ALA A 146 2.69 6.79 14.08
N GLU A 147 2.02 6.32 15.12
CA GLU A 147 2.69 5.80 16.31
C GLU A 147 3.29 4.41 16.05
N ALA A 148 4.34 4.06 16.79
CA ALA A 148 4.87 2.70 16.77
C ALA A 148 3.77 1.71 17.23
N GLY A 149 3.59 0.63 16.48
CA GLY A 149 2.54 -0.37 16.72
C GLY A 149 1.16 -0.03 16.13
N ALA A 150 0.97 1.15 15.52
CA ALA A 150 -0.29 1.49 14.87
C ALA A 150 -0.61 0.53 13.70
N LEU A 151 -1.87 0.14 13.54
CA LEU A 151 -2.32 -0.63 12.38
C LEU A 151 -2.28 0.24 11.13
N LEU A 152 -1.41 -0.11 10.18
CA LEU A 152 -1.29 0.60 8.91
C LEU A 152 -2.24 0.04 7.87
N VAL A 153 -2.28 -1.29 7.77
CA VAL A 153 -3.02 -2.01 6.73
C VAL A 153 -3.66 -3.26 7.34
N GLY A 154 -4.98 -3.42 7.16
CA GLY A 154 -5.70 -4.60 7.62
C GLY A 154 -5.42 -5.85 6.78
N VAL A 155 -5.85 -7.01 7.27
CA VAL A 155 -5.82 -8.27 6.50
C VAL A 155 -6.82 -8.22 5.33
N GLY A 156 -6.45 -8.77 4.18
CA GLY A 156 -7.32 -8.80 2.99
C GLY A 156 -7.41 -7.45 2.27
N HIS A 157 -6.55 -6.50 2.60
CA HIS A 157 -6.49 -5.19 1.97
C HIS A 157 -5.69 -5.27 0.67
N ARG A 158 -6.20 -4.63 -0.40
CA ARG A 158 -5.47 -4.50 -1.66
C ARG A 158 -4.52 -3.32 -1.56
N VAL A 159 -3.22 -3.59 -1.56
CA VAL A 159 -2.17 -2.58 -1.37
C VAL A 159 -2.23 -1.50 -2.47
N ARG A 160 -2.19 -0.25 -2.03
CA ARG A 160 -2.18 0.98 -2.84
C ARG A 160 -0.83 1.69 -2.72
N PRO A 161 -0.53 2.68 -3.58
CA PRO A 161 0.73 3.43 -3.49
C PRO A 161 0.99 4.08 -2.13
N TYR A 162 -0.04 4.65 -1.49
CA TYR A 162 0.12 5.31 -0.19
C TYR A 162 0.38 4.32 0.96
N ASP A 163 -0.11 3.08 0.83
CA ASP A 163 0.12 2.04 1.83
C ASP A 163 1.60 1.63 1.83
N ILE A 164 2.23 1.59 0.64
CA ILE A 164 3.68 1.36 0.48
C ILE A 164 4.47 2.46 1.19
N GLY A 165 4.09 3.74 0.98
CA GLY A 165 4.71 4.87 1.65
C GLY A 165 4.61 4.77 3.18
N ALA A 166 3.41 4.46 3.69
CA ALA A 166 3.18 4.31 5.13
C ALA A 166 3.99 3.16 5.75
N MET A 167 4.04 2.00 5.07
CA MET A 167 4.85 0.85 5.50
C MET A 167 6.33 1.20 5.56
N LEU A 168 6.89 1.79 4.49
CA LEU A 168 8.31 2.15 4.44
C LEU A 168 8.67 3.24 5.47
N ALA A 169 7.85 4.29 5.59
CA ALA A 169 8.07 5.39 6.53
C ALA A 169 8.11 4.95 8.00
N THR A 170 7.47 3.82 8.30
CA THR A 170 7.40 3.24 9.65
C THR A 170 8.30 2.01 9.82
N GLY A 171 9.22 1.77 8.90
CA GLY A 171 10.27 0.74 9.00
C GLY A 171 9.84 -0.67 8.63
N ILE A 172 8.79 -0.82 7.82
CA ILE A 172 8.36 -2.09 7.24
C ILE A 172 8.88 -2.19 5.81
N ASP A 173 9.79 -3.12 5.57
CA ASP A 173 10.43 -3.38 4.27
C ASP A 173 9.90 -4.66 3.60
N ARG A 174 9.24 -5.54 4.37
CA ARG A 174 8.62 -6.79 3.90
C ARG A 174 7.19 -6.91 4.40
N VAL A 175 6.33 -7.47 3.56
CA VAL A 175 4.90 -7.67 3.86
C VAL A 175 4.42 -9.05 3.43
N SER A 176 3.60 -9.67 4.29
CA SER A 176 2.92 -10.93 4.02
C SER A 176 1.70 -10.67 3.13
N VAL A 177 1.70 -11.23 1.92
CA VAL A 177 0.65 -11.07 0.91
C VAL A 177 0.16 -12.44 0.43
N ARG A 178 -1.03 -12.48 -0.16
CA ARG A 178 -1.59 -13.69 -0.78
C ARG A 178 -0.97 -13.90 -2.15
N THR A 179 -0.56 -15.13 -2.46
CA THR A 179 -0.08 -15.50 -3.80
C THR A 179 -1.21 -15.28 -4.82
N PRO A 180 -0.89 -14.89 -6.07
CA PRO A 180 -1.91 -14.73 -7.12
C PRO A 180 -2.59 -16.08 -7.38
N PRO A 181 -3.94 -16.15 -7.40
CA PRO A 181 -4.64 -17.40 -7.71
C PRO A 181 -4.31 -17.85 -9.13
N ARG A 182 -3.99 -19.13 -9.28
CA ARG A 182 -3.70 -19.78 -10.55
C ARG A 182 -5.01 -20.26 -11.17
N VAL A 183 -5.37 -19.74 -12.33
CA VAL A 183 -6.61 -20.04 -13.04
C VAL A 183 -6.28 -20.74 -14.34
N ALA A 184 -6.68 -22.00 -14.48
CA ALA A 184 -6.61 -22.70 -15.76
C ALA A 184 -7.82 -22.31 -16.62
N VAL A 185 -7.61 -22.16 -17.93
CA VAL A 185 -8.70 -21.95 -18.88
C VAL A 185 -8.63 -23.02 -19.95
N LEU A 186 -9.71 -23.79 -20.08
CA LEU A 186 -9.86 -24.86 -21.07
C LEU A 186 -10.87 -24.42 -22.13
N ALA A 187 -10.48 -24.47 -23.40
CA ALA A 187 -11.40 -24.25 -24.51
C ALA A 187 -11.96 -25.60 -24.98
N THR A 188 -13.28 -25.77 -24.96
CA THR A 188 -13.94 -27.00 -25.39
C THR A 188 -14.74 -26.75 -26.65
N GLY A 189 -14.56 -27.58 -27.66
CA GLY A 189 -15.28 -27.47 -28.93
C GLY A 189 -14.47 -28.06 -30.08
N SER A 190 -15.12 -28.90 -30.88
CA SER A 190 -14.51 -29.50 -32.08
C SER A 190 -14.29 -28.48 -33.20
N GLU A 191 -15.11 -27.43 -33.22
CA GLU A 191 -15.11 -26.33 -34.17
C GLU A 191 -14.04 -25.27 -33.91
N ILE A 192 -13.45 -25.27 -32.71
CA ILE A 192 -12.54 -24.24 -32.25
C ILE A 192 -11.18 -24.37 -32.94
N VAL A 193 -10.67 -23.27 -33.49
CA VAL A 193 -9.33 -23.16 -34.08
C VAL A 193 -8.52 -22.05 -33.42
N GLU A 194 -7.20 -22.20 -33.35
CA GLU A 194 -6.32 -21.18 -32.76
C GLU A 194 -6.30 -19.88 -33.58
N PRO A 195 -6.14 -18.71 -32.94
CA PRO A 195 -5.91 -17.45 -33.63
C PRO A 195 -4.70 -17.47 -34.58
N GLY A 196 -4.77 -16.70 -35.65
CA GLY A 196 -3.68 -16.47 -36.61
C GLY A 196 -3.86 -17.13 -37.97
N GLY A 197 -4.83 -18.04 -38.12
CA GLY A 197 -5.22 -18.63 -39.41
C GLY A 197 -6.55 -18.10 -39.95
N THR A 198 -6.86 -18.44 -41.20
CA THR A 198 -8.18 -18.23 -41.80
C THR A 198 -9.11 -19.39 -41.43
N PRO A 199 -10.22 -19.17 -40.70
CA PRO A 199 -11.14 -20.24 -40.35
C PRO A 199 -11.90 -20.72 -41.59
N GLY A 200 -12.07 -22.04 -41.72
CA GLY A 200 -12.95 -22.64 -42.71
C GLY A 200 -14.43 -22.57 -42.30
N PRO A 201 -15.35 -22.91 -43.22
CA PRO A 201 -16.77 -23.01 -42.90
C PRO A 201 -17.02 -23.91 -41.68
N GLY A 202 -17.73 -23.38 -40.68
CA GLY A 202 -18.05 -24.10 -39.44
C GLY A 202 -16.95 -24.06 -38.38
N GLN A 203 -15.79 -23.44 -38.64
CA GLN A 203 -14.75 -23.22 -37.62
C GLN A 203 -14.93 -21.86 -36.94
N VAL A 204 -14.61 -21.80 -35.65
CA VAL A 204 -14.68 -20.58 -34.84
C VAL A 204 -13.31 -20.32 -34.24
N ILE A 205 -12.82 -19.08 -34.37
CA ILE A 205 -11.54 -18.67 -33.80
C ILE A 205 -11.68 -18.62 -32.27
N GLU A 206 -10.76 -19.25 -31.55
CA GLU A 206 -10.71 -19.24 -30.10
C GLU A 206 -10.28 -17.86 -29.60
N PHE A 207 -11.15 -17.15 -28.88
CA PHE A 207 -10.83 -15.86 -28.26
C PHE A 207 -11.19 -15.79 -26.77
N ASN A 208 -12.07 -16.68 -26.29
CA ASN A 208 -12.58 -16.63 -24.92
C ASN A 208 -11.46 -16.85 -23.91
N SER A 209 -10.52 -17.76 -24.18
CA SER A 209 -9.42 -18.00 -23.27
C SER A 209 -8.50 -16.78 -23.11
N ARG A 210 -8.32 -16.00 -24.19
CA ARG A 210 -7.50 -14.77 -24.19
C ARG A 210 -8.22 -13.66 -23.43
N MET A 211 -9.52 -13.52 -23.65
CA MET A 211 -10.37 -12.58 -22.91
C MET A 211 -10.39 -12.91 -21.41
N LEU A 212 -10.65 -14.16 -21.05
CA LEU A 212 -10.68 -14.62 -19.66
C LEU A 212 -9.32 -14.46 -18.98
N ALA A 213 -8.22 -14.74 -19.68
CA ALA A 213 -6.88 -14.52 -19.16
C ALA A 213 -6.62 -13.04 -18.83
N GLY A 214 -7.09 -12.13 -19.69
CA GLY A 214 -7.06 -10.68 -19.42
C GLY A 214 -7.84 -10.31 -18.16
N CYS A 215 -9.09 -10.78 -18.02
CA CYS A 215 -9.91 -10.53 -16.83
C CYS A 215 -9.24 -11.05 -15.55
N VAL A 216 -8.67 -12.26 -15.58
CA VAL A 216 -7.95 -12.83 -14.44
C VAL A 216 -6.75 -11.97 -14.05
N ALA A 217 -5.98 -11.48 -15.02
CA ALA A 217 -4.85 -10.60 -14.77
C ALA A 217 -5.28 -9.26 -14.13
N GLU A 218 -6.36 -8.63 -14.61
CA GLU A 218 -6.93 -7.41 -14.01
C GLU A 218 -7.35 -7.61 -12.55
N TRP A 219 -7.85 -8.80 -12.23
CA TRP A 219 -8.23 -9.19 -10.87
C TRP A 219 -7.03 -9.64 -10.00
N GLY A 220 -5.81 -9.66 -10.56
CA GLY A 220 -4.58 -10.00 -9.84
C GLY A 220 -4.29 -11.50 -9.74
N GLY A 221 -4.91 -12.32 -10.59
CA GLY A 221 -4.60 -13.74 -10.74
C GLY A 221 -3.62 -14.03 -11.88
N LEU A 222 -3.24 -15.30 -11.99
CA LEU A 222 -2.39 -15.82 -13.07
C LEU A 222 -3.21 -16.79 -13.91
N ALA A 223 -3.42 -16.44 -15.18
CA ALA A 223 -4.16 -17.29 -16.11
C ALA A 223 -3.23 -18.21 -16.91
N PHE A 224 -3.67 -19.46 -17.07
CA PHE A 224 -2.97 -20.49 -17.82
C PHE A 224 -3.92 -21.07 -18.87
N TYR A 225 -3.68 -20.76 -20.15
CA TYR A 225 -4.40 -21.41 -21.22
C TYR A 225 -3.90 -22.85 -21.36
N ALA A 226 -4.74 -23.80 -20.98
CA ALA A 226 -4.42 -25.22 -21.00
C ALA A 226 -4.74 -25.89 -22.36
N GLY A 227 -5.06 -25.08 -23.38
CA GLY A 227 -5.28 -25.52 -24.75
C GLY A 227 -6.73 -25.90 -25.04
N ARG A 228 -6.94 -26.30 -26.30
CA ARG A 228 -8.20 -26.85 -26.78
C ARG A 228 -8.33 -28.31 -26.39
N VAL A 229 -9.47 -28.67 -25.82
CA VAL A 229 -9.84 -30.03 -25.49
C VAL A 229 -10.97 -30.48 -26.44
N ALA A 230 -10.80 -31.68 -27.02
CA ALA A 230 -11.84 -32.29 -27.83
C ALA A 230 -13.11 -32.53 -27.00
N ASP A 231 -14.28 -32.47 -27.63
CA ASP A 231 -15.57 -32.74 -26.99
C ASP A 231 -15.80 -34.24 -26.81
N GLU A 232 -14.86 -34.88 -26.12
CA GLU A 232 -14.86 -36.30 -25.78
C GLU A 232 -14.76 -36.42 -24.26
N ARG A 233 -15.65 -37.21 -23.67
CA ARG A 233 -15.74 -37.38 -22.21
C ARG A 233 -14.40 -37.70 -21.55
N THR A 234 -13.63 -38.61 -22.15
CA THR A 234 -12.32 -39.05 -21.63
C THR A 234 -11.27 -37.95 -21.74
N ALA A 235 -11.26 -37.19 -22.84
CA ALA A 235 -10.36 -36.06 -23.03
C ALA A 235 -10.65 -34.93 -22.03
N LEU A 236 -11.93 -34.57 -21.87
CA LEU A 236 -12.39 -33.57 -20.91
C LEU A 236 -12.07 -33.96 -19.47
N GLU A 237 -12.38 -35.21 -19.06
CA GLU A 237 -12.09 -35.68 -17.71
C GLU A 237 -10.59 -35.62 -17.42
N LYS A 238 -9.75 -36.07 -18.35
CA LYS A 238 -8.29 -36.01 -18.20
C LYS A 238 -7.79 -34.57 -18.07
N ALA A 239 -8.27 -33.67 -18.92
CA ALA A 239 -7.87 -32.27 -18.89
C ALA A 239 -8.28 -31.57 -17.59
N ILE A 240 -9.53 -31.75 -17.15
CA ILE A 240 -10.03 -31.16 -15.90
C ILE A 240 -9.26 -31.71 -14.69
N ARG A 241 -9.05 -33.03 -14.60
CA ARG A 241 -8.28 -33.62 -13.48
C ARG A 241 -6.85 -33.10 -13.42
N SER A 242 -6.22 -32.90 -14.57
CA SER A 242 -4.86 -32.34 -14.64
C SER A 242 -4.82 -30.86 -14.27
N ALA A 243 -5.85 -30.09 -14.64
CA ALA A 243 -5.93 -28.67 -14.33
C ALA A 243 -6.17 -28.46 -12.82
N VAL A 244 -7.12 -29.19 -12.23
CA VAL A 244 -7.49 -29.10 -10.81
C VAL A 244 -6.35 -29.51 -9.87
N SER A 245 -5.42 -30.38 -10.30
CA SER A 245 -4.29 -30.79 -9.46
C SER A 245 -3.19 -29.73 -9.35
N THR A 246 -3.21 -28.69 -10.18
CA THR A 246 -2.11 -27.70 -10.31
C THR A 246 -2.59 -26.23 -10.30
N HIS A 247 -3.89 -26.00 -10.22
CA HIS A 247 -4.53 -24.67 -10.27
C HIS A 247 -5.61 -24.55 -9.19
N ASP A 248 -5.84 -23.32 -8.75
CA ASP A 248 -6.83 -23.01 -7.71
C ASP A 248 -8.25 -22.97 -8.29
N VAL A 249 -8.37 -22.60 -9.58
CA VAL A 249 -9.62 -22.50 -10.33
C VAL A 249 -9.43 -23.06 -11.74
N VAL A 250 -10.45 -23.74 -12.27
CA VAL A 250 -10.53 -24.27 -13.65
C VAL A 250 -11.85 -23.85 -14.27
#